data_AF-A0A6N9USX2-F1
#
_entry.id   AF-A0A6N9USX2-F1
#
_cell.length_a   1.000
_cell.length_b   1.000
_cell.length_c   1.000
_cell.angle_alpha   90.00
_cell.angle_beta   90.00
_cell.angle_gamma   90.00
#
_symmetry.space_group_name_H-M   'P 1'
#
loop_
_entity.id
_entity.type
_entity.pdbx_description
1 polymer ?
#
loop_
_entity_poly.entity_id
_entity_poly.type
_entity_poly.pdbx_seq_one_letter_code
_entity_poly.pdbx_strand_id
1 'polypeptide(L)'
;MEVVLGRAPSAPPDETLDDFWDAVAEPCGLPEWFGRNTEAWGDTVQTRGISEVIDSYDALVVDVDKRGVFAARNREARALRSAFSGKQSRLVVHELL
;
A
#
# COMPACT_ATOMS: atom_id res chain seq x y z
N MET A 1 -8.83 -17.15 -5.67
CA MET A 1 -9.08 -17.42 -4.24
C MET A 1 -8.65 -16.14 -3.53
N GLU A 2 -9.57 -15.40 -2.92
CA GLU A 2 -9.26 -14.09 -2.33
C GLU A 2 -8.65 -14.29 -0.95
N VAL A 3 -7.33 -14.33 -0.87
CA VAL A 3 -6.64 -14.30 0.42
C VAL A 3 -6.42 -12.83 0.75
N VAL A 4 -7.27 -12.32 1.65
CA VAL A 4 -7.04 -11.06 2.35
C VAL A 4 -5.82 -11.29 3.23
N LEU A 5 -4.63 -10.99 2.72
CA LEU A 5 -3.47 -10.77 3.57
C LEU A 5 -3.90 -9.72 4.59
N GLY A 6 -3.96 -10.16 5.84
CA GLY A 6 -4.70 -9.50 6.90
C GLY A 6 -4.46 -8.00 6.93
N ARG A 7 -5.55 -7.28 7.24
CA ARG A 7 -5.58 -5.91 7.77
C ARG A 7 -4.17 -5.50 8.19
N ALA A 8 -3.51 -4.66 7.38
CA ALA A 8 -2.34 -3.96 7.86
C ALA A 8 -2.71 -3.39 9.24
N PRO A 9 -1.90 -3.63 10.30
CA PRO A 9 -2.21 -3.09 11.61
C PRO A 9 -2.50 -1.60 11.39
N SER A 10 -3.67 -1.17 11.87
CA SER A 10 -4.21 0.19 11.70
C SER A 10 -3.03 1.16 11.72
N ALA A 11 -2.72 1.75 10.55
CA ALA A 11 -1.52 2.56 10.39
C ALA A 11 -1.46 3.58 11.54
N PRO A 12 -0.26 3.86 12.10
CA PRO A 12 -0.13 4.75 13.24
C PRO A 12 -0.77 6.13 12.97
N PRO A 13 -1.20 6.85 14.04
CA PRO A 13 -2.19 7.93 14.01
C PRO A 13 -1.81 9.19 13.21
N ASP A 14 -0.56 9.30 12.75
CA ASP A 14 -0.07 10.40 11.95
C ASP A 14 0.17 9.89 10.53
N GLU A 15 -0.85 9.82 9.64
CA GLU A 15 -0.66 9.17 8.32
C GLU A 15 0.10 10.04 7.32
N THR A 16 1.42 10.10 7.49
CA THR A 16 2.32 10.53 6.44
C THR A 16 2.56 9.38 5.46
N LEU A 17 3.27 9.66 4.36
CA LEU A 17 3.71 8.60 3.46
C LEU A 17 4.72 7.66 4.13
N ASP A 18 5.54 8.17 5.05
CA ASP A 18 6.55 7.35 5.74
C ASP A 18 5.88 6.31 6.65
N ASP A 19 4.83 6.71 7.36
CA ASP A 19 4.02 5.81 8.19
C ASP A 19 3.34 4.72 7.36
N PHE A 20 2.89 5.07 6.14
CA PHE A 20 2.39 4.08 5.19
C PHE A 20 3.50 3.09 4.80
N TRP A 21 4.69 3.58 4.45
CA TRP A 21 5.81 2.72 4.04
C TRP A 21 6.26 1.80 5.16
N ASP A 22 6.34 2.29 6.39
CA ASP A 22 6.66 1.48 7.56
C ASP A 22 5.60 0.39 7.81
N ALA A 23 4.31 0.73 7.66
CA ALA A 23 3.22 -0.21 7.88
C ALA A 23 3.17 -1.35 6.85
N VAL A 24 3.56 -1.09 5.59
CA VAL A 24 3.51 -2.12 4.54
C VAL A 24 4.82 -2.89 4.37
N ALA A 25 5.96 -2.38 4.84
CA ALA A 25 7.27 -2.95 4.56
C ALA A 25 7.41 -4.40 5.04
N GLU A 26 7.19 -4.67 6.32
CA GLU A 26 7.30 -6.02 6.87
C GLU A 26 6.19 -6.95 6.35
N PRO A 27 4.88 -6.60 6.40
CA PRO A 27 3.82 -7.52 5.97
C PRO A 27 3.90 -7.88 4.49
N CYS A 28 4.40 -6.96 3.66
CA CYS A 28 4.62 -7.21 2.25
C CYS A 28 6.00 -7.80 1.95
N GLY A 29 6.83 -8.13 2.95
CA GLY A 29 8.17 -8.70 2.73
C GLY A 29 9.03 -7.85 1.80
N LEU A 30 8.98 -6.51 1.93
CA LEU A 30 9.76 -5.62 1.09
C LEU A 30 11.25 -5.70 1.48
N PRO A 31 12.17 -5.70 0.51
CA PRO A 31 13.59 -5.69 0.81
C PRO A 31 14.02 -4.39 1.50
N GLU A 32 15.07 -4.44 2.32
CA GLU A 32 15.58 -3.25 3.04
C GLU A 32 16.00 -2.10 2.12
N TRP A 33 16.46 -2.42 0.91
CA TRP A 33 16.83 -1.45 -0.12
C TRP A 33 15.64 -0.87 -0.89
N PHE A 34 14.41 -1.30 -0.58
CA PHE A 34 13.21 -0.88 -1.30
C PHE A 34 13.04 0.64 -1.28
N GLY A 35 12.88 1.21 -2.48
CA GLY A 35 12.60 2.63 -2.62
C GLY A 35 11.22 2.95 -2.07
N ARG A 36 11.15 3.59 -0.90
CA ARG A 36 9.92 4.01 -0.22
C ARG A 36 9.24 5.19 -0.94
N ASN A 37 8.77 4.96 -2.17
CA ASN A 37 8.10 5.95 -3.00
C ASN A 37 7.02 5.30 -3.90
N THR A 38 6.11 6.12 -4.43
CA THR A 38 4.93 5.64 -5.18
C THR A 38 5.27 4.97 -6.51
N GLU A 39 6.39 5.31 -7.14
CA GLU A 39 6.82 4.70 -8.41
C GLU A 39 7.33 3.28 -8.17
N ALA A 40 8.27 3.11 -7.24
CA ALA A 40 8.79 1.80 -6.84
C ALA A 40 7.68 0.88 -6.27
N TRP A 41 6.73 1.45 -5.54
CA TRP A 41 5.54 0.71 -5.10
C TRP A 41 4.69 0.25 -6.28
N GLY A 42 4.38 1.14 -7.22
CA GLY A 42 3.64 0.82 -8.43
C GLY A 42 4.29 -0.34 -9.20
N ASP A 43 5.60 -0.27 -9.41
CA ASP A 43 6.35 -1.34 -10.09
C ASP A 43 6.27 -2.67 -9.33
N THR A 44 6.41 -2.63 -8.00
CA THR A 44 6.36 -3.82 -7.16
C THR A 44 5.00 -4.52 -7.21
N VAL A 45 3.90 -3.76 -7.11
CA VAL A 45 2.56 -4.36 -7.02
C VAL A 45 1.93 -4.65 -8.39
N GLN A 46 2.43 -4.04 -9.47
CA GLN A 46 1.91 -4.24 -10.82
C GLN A 46 2.79 -5.16 -11.67
N THR A 47 4.11 -5.00 -11.60
CA THR A 47 5.07 -5.76 -12.42
C THR A 47 5.52 -7.04 -11.71
N ARG A 48 5.46 -7.08 -10.36
CA ARG A 48 5.93 -8.19 -9.53
C ARG A 48 7.44 -8.42 -9.61
N GLY A 49 7.96 -9.40 -8.86
CA GLY A 49 9.36 -9.84 -8.91
C GLY A 49 10.29 -9.16 -7.90
N ILE A 50 9.73 -8.35 -6.98
CA ILE A 50 10.49 -7.64 -5.93
C ILE A 50 10.25 -8.27 -4.56
N SER A 51 9.01 -8.68 -4.28
CA SER A 51 8.62 -9.28 -3.00
C SER A 51 8.04 -10.67 -3.24
N GLU A 52 8.72 -11.68 -2.70
CA GLU A 52 8.22 -13.06 -2.72
C GLU A 52 6.85 -13.19 -2.02
N VAL A 53 6.60 -12.37 -1.00
CA VAL A 53 5.32 -12.35 -0.29
C VAL A 53 4.22 -11.85 -1.22
N ILE A 54 4.36 -10.66 -1.82
CA ILE A 54 3.37 -10.12 -2.76
C ILE A 54 3.17 -11.07 -3.94
N ASP A 55 4.26 -11.60 -4.47
CA ASP A 55 4.24 -12.45 -5.67
C ASP A 55 3.53 -13.79 -5.43
N SER A 56 3.50 -14.27 -4.18
CA SER A 56 2.79 -15.49 -3.80
C SER A 56 1.26 -15.38 -3.82
N TYR A 57 0.71 -14.17 -3.93
CA TYR A 57 -0.74 -13.93 -3.96
C TYR A 57 -1.23 -13.41 -5.32
N ASP A 58 -2.51 -13.67 -5.63
CA ASP A 58 -3.15 -13.18 -6.86
C ASP A 58 -3.35 -11.65 -6.84
N ALA A 59 -3.59 -11.07 -5.66
CA ALA A 59 -3.79 -9.65 -5.48
C ALA A 59 -3.39 -9.16 -4.09
N LEU A 60 -2.95 -7.91 -4.00
CA LEU A 60 -2.71 -7.19 -2.75
C LEU A 60 -3.85 -6.20 -2.49
N VAL A 61 -4.48 -6.29 -1.32
CA VAL A 61 -5.46 -5.30 -0.87
C VAL A 61 -4.90 -4.60 0.36
N VAL A 62 -4.90 -3.27 0.34
CA VAL A 62 -4.47 -2.46 1.49
C VAL A 62 -5.64 -1.61 1.96
N ASP A 63 -6.06 -1.84 3.20
CA ASP A 63 -7.13 -1.10 3.87
C ASP A 63 -6.53 0.02 4.74
N VAL A 64 -7.04 1.23 4.58
CA VAL A 64 -6.61 2.42 5.33
C VAL A 64 -7.80 3.24 5.79
N ASP A 65 -7.65 3.97 6.88
CA ASP A 65 -8.64 4.95 7.32
C ASP A 65 -8.50 6.25 6.52
N LYS A 66 -9.61 6.98 6.34
CA LYS A 66 -9.63 8.27 5.63
C LYS A 66 -9.17 9.41 6.54
N ARG A 67 -7.89 9.42 6.89
CA ARG A 67 -7.23 10.52 7.59
C ARG A 67 -5.93 10.89 6.85
N GLY A 68 -5.22 11.92 7.32
CA GLY A 68 -3.86 12.27 6.85
C GLY A 68 -3.70 12.29 5.33
N VAL A 69 -2.70 11.57 4.81
CA VAL A 69 -2.43 11.44 3.36
C VAL A 69 -3.61 10.84 2.60
N PHE A 70 -4.41 9.96 3.23
CA PHE A 70 -5.56 9.31 2.60
C PHE A 70 -6.79 10.22 2.50
N ALA A 71 -6.92 11.20 3.40
CA ALA A 71 -7.93 12.27 3.31
C ALA A 71 -7.48 13.44 2.40
N ALA A 72 -6.18 13.60 2.16
CA ALA A 72 -5.63 14.70 1.40
C ALA A 72 -6.07 14.69 -0.09
N ARG A 73 -6.13 15.89 -0.67
CA ARG A 73 -6.38 16.13 -2.11
C ARG A 73 -5.17 16.74 -2.80
N ASN A 74 -3.97 16.30 -2.43
CA ASN A 74 -2.70 16.77 -2.99
C ASN A 74 -2.12 15.79 -4.03
N ARG A 75 -1.01 16.18 -4.65
CA ARG A 75 -0.34 15.39 -5.71
C ARG A 75 0.16 14.05 -5.19
N GLU A 76 0.75 14.02 -4.01
CA GLU A 76 1.31 12.81 -3.39
C GLU A 76 0.24 11.76 -3.09
N ALA A 77 -0.85 12.17 -2.43
CA ALA A 77 -2.00 11.29 -2.17
C ALA A 77 -2.59 10.74 -3.48
N ARG A 78 -2.65 11.57 -4.53
CA ARG A 78 -3.10 11.12 -5.86
C ARG A 78 -2.14 10.11 -6.46
N ALA A 79 -0.83 10.34 -6.38
CA ALA A 79 0.19 9.43 -6.89
C ALA A 79 0.13 8.07 -6.19
N LEU A 80 -0.03 8.07 -4.86
CA LEU A 80 -0.20 6.84 -4.09
C LEU A 80 -1.45 6.06 -4.54
N ARG A 81 -2.61 6.72 -4.63
CA ARG A 81 -3.85 6.07 -5.13
C ARG A 81 -3.68 5.51 -6.54
N SER A 82 -2.97 6.22 -7.42
CA SER A 82 -2.69 5.75 -8.78
C SER A 82 -1.79 4.51 -8.80
N ALA A 83 -0.87 4.35 -7.85
CA ALA A 83 -0.03 3.16 -7.79
C ALA A 83 -0.83 1.86 -7.54
N PHE A 84 -2.06 1.99 -7.01
CA PHE A 84 -3.03 0.90 -6.81
C PHE A 84 -4.07 0.77 -7.93
N SER A 85 -3.95 1.45 -9.07
CA SER A 85 -4.96 1.37 -10.14
C SER A 85 -4.87 0.11 -11.01
N GLY A 86 -4.00 -0.84 -10.66
CA GLY A 86 -3.78 -2.08 -11.39
C GLY A 86 -4.85 -3.15 -11.13
N LYS A 87 -4.77 -4.28 -11.84
CA LYS A 87 -5.68 -5.43 -11.61
C LYS A 87 -5.29 -6.28 -10.40
N GLN A 88 -4.03 -6.23 -9.98
CA GLN A 88 -3.44 -7.07 -8.94
C GLN A 88 -3.22 -6.33 -7.62
N SER A 89 -3.64 -5.07 -7.52
CA SER A 89 -3.55 -4.30 -6.30
C SER A 89 -4.76 -3.40 -6.13
N ARG A 90 -5.14 -3.15 -4.87
CA ARG A 90 -6.25 -2.25 -4.54
C ARG A 90 -5.98 -1.53 -3.23
N LEU A 91 -6.24 -0.22 -3.22
CA LEU A 91 -6.32 0.58 -2.00
C LEU A 91 -7.79 0.78 -1.64
N VAL A 92 -8.18 0.38 -0.43
CA VAL A 92 -9.52 0.57 0.11
C VAL A 92 -9.43 1.60 1.23
N VAL A 93 -10.18 2.71 1.07
CA VAL A 93 -10.18 3.81 2.04
C VAL A 93 -11.51 3.78 2.80
N HIS A 94 -11.44 3.59 4.11
CA HIS A 94 -12.60 3.54 5.01
C HIS A 94 -12.91 4.93 5.57
N GLU A 95 -14.17 5.35 5.51
CA GLU A 95 -14.60 6.54 6.25
C GLU A 95 -14.52 6.23 7.74
N LEU A 96 -14.01 7.18 8.54
CA LEU A 96 -14.12 7.08 9.98
C LEU A 96 -15.59 7.24 10.38
N LEU A 97 -16.09 6.30 11.15
CA LEU A 97 -17.37 6.45 11.85
C LEU A 97 -17.21 7.31 13.10
#